data_AF-A0A7C3S282-F1
#
_entry.id   AF-A0A7C3S282-F1
#
_cell.length_a   1.000
_cell.length_b   1.000
_cell.length_c   1.000
_cell.angle_alpha   90.00
_cell.angle_beta   90.00
_cell.angle_gamma   90.00
#
_symmetry.space_group_name_H-M   'P 1'
#
loop_
_entity.id
_entity.type
_entity.pdbx_description
1 polymer ?
#
loop_
_entity_poly.entity_id
_entity_poly.type
_entity_poly.pdbx_seq_one_letter_code
_entity_poly.pdbx_strand_id
1 'polypeptide(L)'
;MVGVSAMRDELTDSTSFPVARCEGCGKTVLTYVALDPDGAERRFCTHCDASVEGEPEWVSAEELESIGYYFGSRPPAGGGCGCGASGGGCSRKN
;
A
#
# COMPACT_ATOMS: atom_id res chain seq x y z
N MET A 1 -20.81 18.91 -11.09
CA MET A 1 -20.24 17.57 -11.29
C MET A 1 -18.74 17.77 -11.48
N VAL A 2 -17.96 17.75 -10.40
CA VAL A 2 -16.50 17.79 -10.52
C VAL A 2 -16.09 16.40 -10.98
N GLY A 3 -15.60 16.30 -12.21
CA GLY A 3 -15.25 15.03 -12.82
C GLY A 3 -14.16 14.33 -12.01
N VAL A 4 -14.35 13.04 -11.75
CA VAL A 4 -13.39 12.16 -11.04
C VAL A 4 -11.99 12.22 -11.67
N SER A 5 -11.89 12.63 -12.93
CA SER A 5 -10.62 12.86 -13.64
C SER A 5 -9.76 14.00 -13.08
N ALA A 6 -10.35 15.07 -12.52
CA ALA A 6 -9.60 16.20 -11.98
C ALA A 6 -8.92 15.85 -10.63
N MET A 7 -9.60 15.10 -9.77
CA MET A 7 -9.01 14.62 -8.51
C MET A 7 -7.81 13.69 -8.75
N ARG A 8 -7.79 12.96 -9.89
CA ARG A 8 -6.72 12.03 -10.20
C ARG A 8 -5.41 12.74 -10.59
N ASP A 9 -5.50 13.91 -11.22
CA ASP A 9 -4.37 14.71 -11.71
C ASP A 9 -3.65 15.46 -10.56
N GLU A 10 -4.42 15.99 -9.60
CA GLU A 10 -3.88 16.73 -8.45
C GLU A 10 -3.21 15.81 -7.41
N LEU A 11 -3.72 14.58 -7.23
CA LEU A 11 -3.08 13.59 -6.36
C LEU A 11 -1.73 13.13 -6.91
N THR A 12 -1.56 13.05 -8.23
CA THR A 12 -0.33 12.52 -8.84
C THR A 12 0.86 13.47 -8.82
N ASP A 13 0.65 14.79 -8.83
CA ASP A 13 1.75 15.76 -8.97
C ASP A 13 2.38 16.17 -7.63
N SER A 14 1.68 15.99 -6.49
CA SER A 14 2.14 16.46 -5.17
C SER A 14 1.93 15.50 -3.99
N THR A 15 1.36 14.30 -4.22
CA THR A 15 1.16 13.31 -3.14
C THR A 15 2.28 12.27 -3.16
N SER A 16 2.96 12.13 -2.02
CA SER A 16 3.88 11.03 -1.77
C SER A 16 3.25 10.01 -0.83
N PHE A 17 3.58 8.74 -1.03
CA PHE A 17 3.00 7.61 -0.31
C PHE A 17 4.09 6.88 0.49
N PRO A 18 3.84 6.57 1.77
CA PRO A 18 4.85 5.94 2.62
C PRO A 18 4.91 4.43 2.38
N VAL A 19 6.03 3.96 1.82
CA VAL A 19 6.31 2.54 1.62
C VAL A 19 7.46 2.06 2.51
N ALA A 20 7.37 0.82 2.98
CA ALA A 20 8.43 0.20 3.77
C ALA A 20 8.46 -1.32 3.53
N ARG A 21 9.57 -1.96 3.96
CA ARG A 21 9.70 -3.42 3.94
C ARG A 21 8.88 -4.01 5.10
N CYS A 22 7.92 -4.88 4.78
CA CYS A 22 7.16 -5.60 5.78
C CYS A 22 7.94 -6.79 6.36
N GLU A 23 7.98 -6.91 7.68
CA GLU A 23 8.61 -8.06 8.36
C GLU A 23 7.86 -9.37 8.15
N GLY A 24 6.53 -9.31 8.06
CA GLY A 24 5.69 -10.50 7.91
C GLY A 24 5.73 -11.10 6.51
N CYS A 25 5.65 -10.28 5.46
CA CYS A 25 5.58 -10.76 4.07
C CYS A 25 6.85 -10.52 3.24
N GLY A 26 7.82 -9.76 3.76
CA GLY A 26 9.09 -9.51 3.09
C GLY A 26 8.95 -8.74 1.77
N LYS A 27 7.90 -7.93 1.60
CA LYS A 27 7.68 -7.11 0.40
C LYS A 27 7.72 -5.63 0.74
N THR A 28 8.04 -4.79 -0.24
CA THR A 28 7.83 -3.35 -0.15
C THR A 28 6.35 -3.08 -0.29
N VAL A 29 5.75 -2.45 0.70
CA VAL A 29 4.30 -2.28 0.82
C VAL A 29 3.95 -0.86 1.26
N LEU A 30 2.76 -0.40 0.89
CA LEU A 30 2.15 0.78 1.48
C LEU A 30 1.89 0.55 2.96
N THR A 31 2.21 1.55 3.77
CA THR A 31 2.10 1.50 5.23
C THR A 31 0.97 2.38 5.75
N TYR A 32 0.40 2.00 6.89
CA TYR A 32 -0.51 2.85 7.66
C TYR A 32 -0.01 3.00 9.10
N VAL A 33 -0.43 4.09 9.76
CA VAL A 33 -0.11 4.35 11.17
C VAL A 33 -1.31 3.96 12.03
N ALA A 34 -1.05 3.25 13.12
CA ALA A 34 -2.00 3.08 14.22
C ALA A 34 -1.34 3.48 15.54
N LEU A 35 -2.16 3.81 16.53
CA LEU A 35 -1.71 4.11 17.88
C LEU A 35 -1.75 2.85 18.73
N ASP A 36 -0.65 2.57 19.41
CA ASP A 36 -0.56 1.50 20.41
C ASP A 36 -1.29 1.90 21.71
N PRO A 37 -1.48 0.98 22.67
CA PRO A 37 -2.18 1.27 23.93
C PRO A 37 -1.57 2.44 24.73
N ASP A 38 -0.27 2.69 24.58
CA ASP A 38 0.45 3.81 25.19
C ASP A 38 0.32 5.13 24.40
N GLY A 39 -0.41 5.13 23.27
CA GLY A 39 -0.59 6.27 22.39
C GLY A 39 0.58 6.54 21.44
N ALA A 40 1.54 5.62 21.32
CA ALA A 40 2.66 5.73 20.41
C ALA A 40 2.26 5.37 18.98
N GLU A 41 2.71 6.17 18.00
CA GLU A 41 2.49 5.89 16.58
C GLU A 41 3.38 4.74 16.10
N ARG A 42 2.74 3.71 15.53
CA ARG A 42 3.40 2.53 14.98
C ARG A 42 2.89 2.27 13.58
N ARG A 43 3.81 1.83 12.71
CA ARG A 43 3.54 1.61 11.29
C ARG A 43 3.34 0.13 11.01
N PHE A 44 2.38 -0.15 10.14
CA PHE A 44 1.95 -1.50 9.82
C PHE A 44 1.75 -1.68 8.32
N CYS A 45 1.88 -2.93 7.88
CA CYS A 45 1.65 -3.35 6.51
C CYS A 45 0.15 -3.35 6.19
N THR A 46 -0.26 -2.65 5.12
CA THR A 46 -1.67 -2.60 4.68
C THR A 46 -2.26 -3.97 4.29
N HIS A 47 -1.44 -4.99 4.07
CA HIS A 47 -1.90 -6.31 3.59
C HIS A 47 -1.99 -7.39 4.66
N CYS A 48 -1.18 -7.31 5.71
CA CYS A 48 -1.08 -8.38 6.70
C CYS A 48 -1.01 -7.87 8.14
N ASP A 49 -1.12 -6.55 8.33
CA ASP A 49 -1.13 -5.88 9.63
C ASP A 49 0.15 -6.12 10.47
N ALA A 50 1.19 -6.71 9.89
CA ALA A 50 2.50 -6.90 10.52
C ALA A 50 3.27 -5.58 10.62
N SER A 51 4.20 -5.50 11.56
CA SER A 51 5.14 -4.38 11.68
C SER A 51 6.00 -4.23 10.42
N VAL A 52 6.39 -2.98 10.17
CA VAL A 52 7.34 -2.63 9.12
C VAL A 52 8.60 -2.08 9.75
N GLU A 53 9.76 -2.43 9.19
CA GLU A 53 11.05 -1.95 9.69
C GLU A 53 11.42 -0.59 9.11
N GLY A 54 12.05 0.22 9.96
CA GLY A 54 12.71 1.45 9.55
C GLY A 54 11.78 2.63 9.28
N GLU A 55 12.38 3.69 8.75
CA GLU A 55 11.64 4.87 8.29
C GLU A 55 11.06 4.59 6.90
N PRO A 56 9.79 4.96 6.65
CA PRO A 56 9.20 4.75 5.34
C PRO A 56 9.87 5.64 4.29
N GLU A 57 10.08 5.08 3.12
CA GLU A 57 10.41 5.83 1.92
C GLU A 57 9.13 6.46 1.36
N TRP A 58 9.20 7.72 0.98
CA TRP A 58 8.07 8.43 0.39
C TRP A 58 8.21 8.42 -1.12
N VAL A 59 7.31 7.68 -1.77
CA VAL A 59 7.35 7.48 -3.23
C VAL A 59 6.22 8.22 -3.92
N SER A 60 6.42 8.60 -5.18
CA SER A 60 5.37 9.18 -6.01
C SER A 60 4.26 8.17 -6.35
N ALA A 61 3.16 8.65 -6.90
CA ALA A 61 2.10 7.79 -7.42
C ALA A 61 2.62 6.83 -8.50
N GLU A 62 3.45 7.31 -9.44
CA GLU A 62 4.00 6.49 -10.53
C GLU A 62 4.88 5.35 -10.00
N GLU A 63 5.73 5.65 -9.02
CA GLU A 63 6.55 4.64 -8.33
C GLU A 63 5.68 3.64 -7.56
N LEU A 64 4.63 4.10 -6.89
CA LEU A 64 3.70 3.23 -6.18
C LEU A 64 2.96 2.28 -7.14
N GLU A 65 2.59 2.75 -8.33
CA GLU A 65 2.01 1.90 -9.37
C GLU A 65 3.00 0.84 -9.89
N SER A 66 4.29 1.17 -9.97
CA SER A 66 5.34 0.20 -10.32
C SER A 66 5.47 -0.95 -9.30
N ILE A 67 5.11 -0.69 -8.04
CA ILE A 67 5.09 -1.68 -6.95
C ILE A 67 3.78 -2.52 -6.98
N GLY A 68 2.80 -2.13 -7.80
CA GLY A 68 1.57 -2.89 -8.05
C GLY A 68 0.32 -2.32 -7.39
N TYR A 69 0.37 -1.08 -6.90
CA TYR A 69 -0.83 -0.33 -6.52
C TYR A 69 -1.47 0.32 -7.76
N TYR A 70 -2.74 0.70 -7.68
CA TYR A 70 -3.43 1.33 -8.79
C TYR A 70 -4.35 2.43 -8.27
N PHE A 71 -4.34 3.59 -8.93
CA PHE A 71 -5.22 4.70 -8.60
C PHE A 71 -6.50 4.65 -9.47
N GLY A 72 -7.65 4.44 -8.83
CA GLY A 72 -8.96 4.39 -9.49
C GLY A 72 -9.36 3.00 -9.98
N SER A 73 -10.10 2.94 -11.09
CA SER A 73 -10.56 1.66 -11.67
C SER A 73 -9.37 0.88 -12.18
N ARG A 74 -9.11 -0.27 -11.55
CA ARG A 74 -8.11 -1.22 -12.02
C ARG A 74 -8.31 -1.48 -13.52
N PRO A 75 -7.27 -1.35 -14.37
CA PRO A 75 -7.40 -1.65 -15.79
C PRO A 75 -7.92 -3.09 -15.96
N PRO A 76 -8.76 -3.36 -16.96
CA PRO A 76 -9.26 -4.70 -17.24
C PRO A 76 -8.11 -5.58 -17.75
N ALA A 77 -7.27 -6.06 -16.83
CA ALA A 77 -6.32 -7.11 -17.08
C ALA A 77 -6.89 -8.39 -16.46
N GLY A 78 -7.10 -9.40 -17.29
CA GLY A 78 -7.35 -10.76 -16.81
C GLY A 78 -6.30 -11.10 -15.75
N GLY A 79 -6.77 -11.45 -14.55
CA GLY A 79 -5.91 -11.87 -13.45
C GLY A 79 -5.86 -10.89 -12.29
N GLY A 80 -6.97 -10.78 -11.55
CA GLY A 80 -7.14 -10.66 -10.09
C GLY A 80 -6.18 -9.81 -9.25
N CYS A 81 -6.68 -9.33 -8.10
CA CYS A 81 -5.79 -9.06 -6.97
C CYS A 81 -4.79 -10.21 -6.90
N GLY A 82 -3.50 -9.90 -7.04
CA GLY A 82 -2.42 -10.85 -6.92
C GLY A 82 -2.28 -11.30 -5.48
N CYS A 83 -3.31 -11.98 -4.97
CA CYS A 83 -3.13 -13.27 -4.31
C CYS A 83 -2.42 -14.21 -5.30
N GLY A 84 -1.20 -13.84 -5.71
CA GLY A 84 -0.32 -14.65 -6.51
C GLY A 84 0.13 -15.77 -5.61
N ALA A 85 -0.56 -16.89 -5.73
CA ALA A 85 -0.11 -18.19 -5.31
C ALA A 85 1.26 -18.46 -5.95
N SER A 86 2.30 -18.01 -5.26
CA SER A 86 3.69 -18.44 -5.35
C SER A 86 4.30 -18.17 -3.98
N GLY A 87 3.83 -18.94 -2.98
CA GLY A 87 4.36 -19.00 -1.62
C GLY A 87 3.89 -17.90 -0.65
N GLY A 88 2.88 -18.22 0.18
CA GLY A 88 2.52 -17.44 1.38
C GLY A 88 1.19 -16.68 1.25
N GLY A 89 0.09 -17.42 1.34
CA GLY A 89 -1.26 -16.89 1.18
C GLY A 89 -1.70 -15.91 2.28
N CYS A 90 -2.56 -14.98 1.87
CA CYS A 90 -3.38 -14.13 2.73
C CYS A 90 -4.39 -15.00 3.49
N SER A 91 -3.92 -15.75 4.48
CA SER A 91 -4.79 -16.38 5.48
C SER A 91 -4.91 -15.40 6.64
N ARG A 92 -6.07 -14.73 6.75
CA ARG A 92 -6.55 -14.30 8.06
C ARG A 92 -6.58 -15.54 8.93
N LYS A 93 -5.65 -15.68 9.87
CA LYS A 93 -5.86 -16.53 11.03
C LYS A 93 -6.67 -15.69 12.01
N ASN A 94 -7.95 -16.03 12.13
CA ASN A 94 -8.73 -15.80 13.33
C ASN A 94 -7.96 -16.34 14.54
#